data_AF-A0A821TXC0-F1
#
_entry.id   AF-A0A821TXC0-F1
#
_cell.length_a   1.000
_cell.length_b   1.000
_cell.length_c   1.000
_cell.angle_alpha   90.00
_cell.angle_beta   90.00
_cell.angle_gamma   90.00
#
_symmetry.space_group_name_H-M   'P 1'
#
loop_
_entity.id
_entity.type
_entity.pdbx_description
1 polymer ?
#
loop_
_entity_poly.entity_id
_entity_poly.type
_entity_poly.pdbx_seq_one_letter_code
_entity_poly.pdbx_strand_id
1 'polypeptide(L)' 'MFNCLLANCTFPAQLKEAIIFGIHKPGKPRNKPTSYLSLLNTLSKLYEKVVKPRLQDFALEKRLIPDEQFGFSPLVRS' A
#
# COMPACT_ATOMS: atom_id res chain seq x y z
N MET A 1 7.39 -6.82 18.07
CA MET A 1 7.06 -7.46 16.78
C MET A 1 7.54 -6.64 15.58
N PHE A 2 6.96 -5.48 15.26
CA PHE A 2 7.34 -4.71 14.05
C PHE A 2 8.81 -4.31 13.96
N ASN A 3 9.45 -3.94 15.09
CA ASN A 3 10.87 -3.62 15.10
C ASN A 3 11.74 -4.83 14.69
N CYS A 4 11.37 -6.05 15.09
CA CYS A 4 12.08 -7.26 14.69
C CYS A 4 11.91 -7.54 13.20
N LEU A 5 10.70 -7.33 12.65
CA LEU A 5 10.45 -7.48 11.21
C LEU A 5 11.31 -6.52 10.38
N LEU A 6 11.41 -5.27 10.83
CA LEU A 6 12.26 -4.25 10.20
C LEU A 6 13.75 -4.57 10.33
N ALA A 7 14.21 -4.92 11.52
CA ALA A 7 15.62 -5.24 11.76
C ALA A 7 16.08 -6.47 10.96
N ASN A 8 15.20 -7.45 10.81
CA ASN A 8 15.48 -8.69 10.08
C ASN A 8 15.11 -8.61 8.59
N CYS A 9 14.60 -7.48 8.10
CA CYS A 9 14.09 -7.31 6.73
C CYS A 9 13.12 -8.43 6.29
N THR A 10 12.25 -8.89 7.19
CA THR A 10 11.34 -10.02 6.95
C THR A 10 9.88 -9.58 7.06
N PHE A 11 9.01 -10.18 6.24
CA PHE A 11 7.57 -9.97 6.31
C PHE A 11 6.85 -11.31 6.50
N PRO A 12 6.12 -11.53 7.61
CA PRO A 12 5.45 -12.79 7.89
C PRO A 12 4.40 -13.13 6.83
N ALA A 13 4.28 -14.42 6.47
CA ALA A 13 3.31 -14.89 5.48
C ALA A 13 1.86 -14.60 5.91
N GLN A 14 1.56 -14.74 7.20
CA GLN A 14 0.25 -14.48 7.79
C GLN A 14 -0.17 -13.00 7.65
N LEU A 15 0.81 -12.09 7.61
CA LEU A 15 0.54 -10.67 7.35
C LEU A 15 0.36 -10.37 5.85
N LYS A 16 0.65 -11.32 4.96
CA LYS A 16 0.45 -11.17 3.52
C LYS A 16 -0.91 -11.71 3.06
N GLU A 17 -1.65 -12.39 3.93
CA GLU A 17 -2.99 -12.89 3.62
C GLU A 17 -3.98 -11.74 3.48
N ALA A 18 -4.75 -11.76 2.38
CA ALA A 18 -5.74 -10.76 2.05
C ALA A 18 -7.06 -11.42 1.62
N ILE A 19 -8.17 -10.82 2.03
CA ILE A 19 -9.49 -11.16 1.50
C ILE A 19 -9.70 -10.38 0.20
N ILE A 20 -10.03 -11.07 -0.89
CA ILE A 20 -10.36 -10.45 -2.16
C ILE A 20 -11.85 -10.16 -2.20
N PHE A 21 -12.21 -8.87 -2.32
CA PHE A 21 -13.59 -8.42 -2.38
C PHE A 21 -13.88 -7.70 -3.71
N GLY A 22 -14.88 -8.18 -4.46
CA GLY A 22 -15.30 -7.58 -5.72
C GLY A 22 -16.27 -6.42 -5.50
N ILE A 23 -15.87 -5.21 -5.88
CA ILE A 23 -16.77 -4.04 -5.83
C ILE A 23 -17.22 -3.73 -7.26
N HIS A 24 -18.52 -3.61 -7.46
CA HIS A 24 -19.08 -3.16 -8.73
C HIS A 24 -18.87 -1.66 -8.91
N LYS A 25 -18.27 -1.24 -10.03
CA LYS A 25 -18.09 0.19 -10.35
C LYS A 25 -19.33 0.72 -11.10
N PRO A 26 -19.79 1.94 -10.80
CA PRO A 26 -20.85 2.59 -11.55
C PRO A 26 -20.51 2.66 -13.05
N GLY A 27 -21.48 2.41 -13.93
CA GLY A 27 -21.32 2.51 -15.38
C GLY A 27 -20.55 1.36 -16.05
N LYS A 28 -20.28 0.26 -15.35
CA LYS A 28 -19.67 -0.96 -15.93
C LYS A 28 -20.67 -2.13 -15.92
N PRO A 29 -20.55 -3.08 -16.86
CA PRO A 29 -21.47 -4.22 -16.91
C PRO A 29 -21.24 -5.17 -15.73
N ARG A 30 -22.33 -5.62 -15.08
CA ARG A 30 -22.31 -6.38 -13.83
C ARG A 30 -21.73 -7.79 -13.96
N ASN A 31 -21.70 -8.33 -15.17
CA ASN A 31 -21.17 -9.65 -15.49
C ASN A 31 -19.65 -9.69 -15.63
N LYS A 32 -18.95 -8.54 -15.51
CA LYS A 32 -17.49 -8.47 -15.56
C LYS A 32 -16.95 -7.82 -14.28
N PRO A 33 -16.20 -8.56 -13.44
CA PRO A 33 -15.53 -7.94 -12.31
C PRO A 33 -14.39 -7.05 -12.82
N THR A 34 -14.64 -5.74 -12.86
CA THR A 34 -13.66 -4.74 -13.32
C THR A 34 -12.81 -4.15 -12.19
N SER A 35 -13.16 -4.41 -10.93
CA SER A 35 -12.33 -4.02 -9.79
C SER A 35 -12.42 -5.01 -8.64
N TYR A 36 -11.25 -5.41 -8.14
CA TYR A 36 -11.07 -6.21 -6.94
C TYR A 36 -10.37 -5.35 -5.89
N LEU A 37 -10.76 -5.49 -4.63
CA LEU A 37 -10.10 -4.88 -3.48
C LEU A 37 -9.46 -5.99 -2.64
N SER A 38 -8.16 -5.87 -2.37
CA SER A 38 -7.44 -6.75 -1.44
C SER A 38 -7.49 -6.15 -0.05
N LEU A 39 -8.20 -6.80 0.88
CA LEU A 39 -8.31 -6.39 2.27
C LEU A 39 -7.31 -7.18 3.11
N LEU A 40 -6.19 -6.53 3.45
CA LEU A 40 -5.24 -7.04 4.42
C LEU A 40 -5.79 -6.94 5.85
N ASN A 41 -5.30 -7.81 6.72
CA ASN A 41 -5.60 -7.75 8.14
C ASN A 41 -5.07 -6.44 8.78
N THR A 42 -5.63 -6.10 9.94
CA THR A 42 -5.31 -4.84 10.64
C THR A 42 -3.84 -4.70 10.99
N LEU A 43 -3.16 -5.79 11.36
CA LEU A 43 -1.74 -5.76 11.72
C LEU A 43 -0.87 -5.40 10.51
N SER A 44 -1.16 -5.94 9.33
CA SER A 44 -0.45 -5.61 8.09
C SER A 44 -0.61 -4.13 7.73
N LYS A 45 -1.84 -3.61 7.81
CA LYS A 45 -2.11 -2.18 7.56
C LYS A 45 -1.40 -1.27 8.55
N LEU A 46 -1.32 -1.66 9.82
CA LEU A 46 -0.56 -0.93 10.84
C LEU A 46 0.94 -0.95 10.53
N TYR A 47 1.47 -2.10 10.11
CA TYR A 47 2.86 -2.21 9.70
C TYR A 47 3.17 -1.31 8.50
N GLU A 48 2.34 -1.35 7.45
CA GLU A 48 2.46 -0.46 6.30
C GLU A 48 2.47 1.01 6.71
N LYS A 49 1.60 1.41 7.64
CA LYS A 49 1.57 2.79 8.17
C LYS A 49 2.88 3.20 8.85
N VAL A 50 3.54 2.27 9.56
CA VAL A 50 4.83 2.49 10.22
C VAL A 50 5.98 2.60 9.20
N VAL A 51 5.94 1.81 8.13
CA VAL A 51 7.00 1.76 7.12
C VAL A 51 6.88 2.87 6.07
N LYS A 52 5.65 3.27 5.73
CA LYS A 52 5.34 4.27 4.71
C LYS A 52 6.19 5.55 4.78
N PRO A 53 6.27 6.28 5.92
CA PRO A 53 7.02 7.54 5.94
C PRO A 53 8.51 7.32 5.63
N ARG A 54 9.11 6.25 6.15
CA ARG A 54 10.52 5.92 5.88
C ARG A 54 10.79 5.65 4.41
N LEU A 55 9.89 4.93 3.74
CA LEU A 55 9.99 4.68 2.30
C LEU A 55 9.79 5.95 1.48
N GLN A 56 8.87 6.82 1.90
CA GLN A 56 8.64 8.10 1.24
C GLN A 56 9.86 9.01 1.36
N ASP A 57 10.42 9.15 2.56
CA ASP A 57 11.63 9.96 2.80
C ASP A 57 12.80 9.44 1.95
N PHE A 58 13.02 8.12 1.93
CA PHE A 58 14.05 7.49 1.10
C PHE A 58 13.82 7.75 -0.40
N ALA A 59 12.59 7.57 -0.89
CA ALA A 59 12.25 7.78 -2.29
C ALA A 59 12.46 9.24 -2.71
N LEU A 60 12.19 10.20 -1.83
CA LEU A 60 12.44 11.62 -2.06
C LEU A 60 13.93 11.95 -2.06
N GLU A 61 14.68 11.49 -1.06
CA GLU A 61 16.13 11.71 -0.95
C GLU A 61 16.87 11.18 -2.20
N LYS A 62 16.45 10.00 -2.68
CA LYS A 62 17.04 9.35 -3.86
C LYS A 62 16.44 9.81 -5.19
N ARG A 63 15.52 10.78 -5.19
CA ARG A 63 14.81 11.30 -6.39
C ARG A 63 14.20 10.18 -7.24
N LEU A 64 13.58 9.20 -6.59
CA LEU A 64 12.95 8.04 -7.24
C LEU A 64 11.53 8.32 -7.74
N ILE A 65 10.92 9.42 -7.31
CA ILE A 65 9.57 9.83 -7.71
C ILE A 65 9.71 10.79 -8.90
N PRO A 66 9.12 10.48 -10.08
CA PRO A 66 9.14 11.38 -11.23
C PRO A 66 8.40 12.69 -10.96
N ASP A 67 8.85 13.77 -11.58
CA ASP A 67 8.24 15.10 -11.44
C ASP A 67 6.80 15.13 -12.00
N GLU A 68 6.47 14.24 -12.94
CA GLU A 68 5.13 14.09 -13.52
C GLU A 68 4.17 13.29 -12.64
N GLN A 69 4.63 12.73 -11.51
CA GLN A 69 3.76 11.98 -10.60
C GLN A 69 2.98 12.94 -9.68
N PHE A 70 1.82 13.42 -10.14
CA PHE A 70 0.95 14.31 -9.37
C PHE A 70 0.08 13.57 -8.34
N GLY A 71 -0.34 12.35 -8.66
CA GLY A 71 -1.16 11.52 -7.76
C GLY A 71 -0.32 10.83 -6.69
N PHE A 72 -0.78 10.86 -5.43
CA PHE A 72 -0.15 10.17 -4.30
C PHE A 72 1.33 10.53 -4.05
N SER A 73 1.78 11.68 -4.56
CA SER A 73 3.12 12.19 -4.32
C SER A 73 3.24 12.74 -2.89
N PRO A 74 4.28 12.35 -2.13
CA PRO A 74 4.48 12.84 -0.77
C PRO A 74 4.86 14.33 -0.67
N LEU A 75 5.26 14.96 -1.79
CA LEU A 75 5.63 16.38 -1.85
C LEU A 75 4.40 17.32 -1.83
N VAL A 76 3.23 16.82 -2.20
CA VAL A 76 1.98 17.58 -2.14
C VAL A 76 1.38 17.39 -0.74
N ARG A 77 1.83 18.22 0.21
CA ARG A 77 1.10 18.40 1.49
C ARG A 77 0.08 19.52 1.28
N SER A 78 -1.17 19.13 1.05
CA SER A 78 -2.36 19.98 1.21
C SER A 78 -2.62 20.29 2.67
#